data_AF-A0A497IBC0-F1
#
_entry.id   AF-A0A497IBC0-F1
#
_cell.length_a   1.000
_cell.length_b   1.000
_cell.length_c   1.000
_cell.angle_alpha   90.00
_cell.angle_beta   90.00
_cell.angle_gamma   90.00
#
_symmetry.space_group_name_H-M   'P 1'
#
loop_
_entity.id
_entity.type
_entity.pdbx_description
1 polymer ?
#
loop_
_entity_poly.entity_id
_entity_poly.type
_entity_poly.pdbx_seq_one_letter_code
_entity_poly.pdbx_strand_id
1 'polypeptide(L)'
;MNNNPWGQQAAMRAASVEQPVERLSTLESDVYVPALQALLLAVVWGLAAVVVAAVVVIISGLAWWFAAAVFVVVVVVVLAWQATAGVQLRRELLWRQEVLEGVDLDGDGVVGSPALQVEVKEGNRVRFVDFGVDEERVAQLARGVLAGRPLSEAEWSGRGAPFSLREFRRLRGELIERGLAAWVNERAHSQGVVLTAAGRAVFRRIANSPSG
;
A
#
# COMPACT_ATOMS: atom_id res chain seq x y z
N MET A 1 37.49 -6.14 40.52
CA MET A 1 36.54 -6.93 39.70
C MET A 1 35.16 -6.33 39.91
N ASN A 2 34.60 -5.69 38.89
CA ASN A 2 33.40 -4.87 39.02
C ASN A 2 32.17 -5.73 38.64
N ASN A 3 31.47 -6.27 39.63
CA ASN A 3 30.24 -7.05 39.44
C ASN A 3 29.09 -6.10 39.16
N ASN A 4 28.88 -5.74 37.90
CA ASN A 4 27.73 -4.95 37.48
C ASN A 4 26.51 -5.86 37.24
N PRO A 5 25.49 -5.89 38.13
CA PRO A 5 24.33 -6.76 37.99
C PRO A 5 23.46 -6.42 36.76
N TRP A 6 23.59 -5.20 36.22
CA TRP A 6 22.84 -4.74 35.05
C TRP A 6 23.32 -5.38 33.74
N GLY A 7 24.61 -5.74 33.65
CA GLY A 7 25.17 -6.41 32.48
C GLY A 7 24.66 -7.85 32.31
N GLN A 8 24.40 -8.55 33.41
CA GLN A 8 23.87 -9.92 33.38
C GLN A 8 22.39 -9.95 32.99
N GLN A 9 21.59 -8.97 33.42
CA GLN A 9 20.18 -8.88 33.00
C GLN A 9 20.03 -8.53 31.53
N ALA A 10 20.90 -7.68 30.97
CA ALA A 10 20.93 -7.39 29.54
C ALA A 10 21.30 -8.63 28.71
N ALA A 11 22.29 -9.41 29.17
CA ALA A 11 22.69 -10.66 28.53
C ALA A 11 21.59 -11.74 28.61
N MET A 12 20.88 -11.85 29.74
CA MET A 12 19.75 -12.79 29.88
C MET A 12 18.54 -12.39 29.03
N ARG A 13 18.25 -11.08 28.89
CA ARG A 13 17.18 -10.58 28.00
C ARG A 13 17.50 -10.75 26.52
N ALA A 14 18.78 -10.66 26.13
CA ALA A 14 19.20 -10.92 24.75
C ALA A 14 19.18 -12.42 24.40
N ALA A 15 19.37 -13.30 25.39
CA ALA A 15 19.35 -14.74 25.20
C ALA A 15 17.95 -15.37 25.20
N SER A 16 16.92 -14.64 25.62
CA SER A 16 15.52 -15.10 25.66
C SER A 16 14.67 -14.57 24.50
N VAL A 17 15.29 -14.25 23.37
CA VAL A 17 14.56 -14.13 22.11
C VAL A 17 14.22 -15.57 21.68
N GLU A 18 13.12 -16.09 22.21
CA GLU A 18 12.49 -17.30 21.70
C GLU A 18 12.34 -17.11 20.20
N GLN A 19 13.13 -17.82 19.41
CA GLN A 19 12.97 -17.82 17.97
C GLN A 19 11.52 -18.23 17.71
N PRO A 20 10.71 -17.38 17.03
CA PRO A 20 9.34 -17.73 16.73
C PRO A 20 9.40 -19.08 16.00
N VAL A 21 8.65 -20.05 16.52
CA VAL A 21 8.60 -21.40 15.95
C VAL A 21 8.22 -21.26 14.48
N GLU A 22 9.19 -21.39 13.58
CA GLU A 22 8.97 -21.46 12.13
C GLU A 22 8.02 -22.62 11.88
N ARG A 23 6.73 -22.33 11.75
CA ARG A 23 5.79 -23.31 11.23
C ARG A 23 6.13 -23.50 9.78
N LEU A 24 6.59 -24.70 9.43
CA LEU A 24 6.73 -25.13 8.05
C LEU A 24 5.41 -24.85 7.33
N SER A 25 5.44 -23.97 6.34
CA SER A 25 4.29 -23.70 5.48
C SER A 25 3.95 -24.99 4.75
N THR A 26 2.83 -25.59 5.12
CA THR A 26 2.30 -26.76 4.41
C THR A 26 1.13 -26.29 3.58
N LEU A 27 1.05 -26.77 2.33
CA LEU A 27 -0.09 -26.52 1.45
C LEU A 27 -1.43 -26.81 2.14
N GLU A 28 -1.42 -27.73 3.09
CA GLU A 28 -2.59 -28.13 3.83
C GLU A 28 -3.13 -27.04 4.76
N SER A 29 -2.26 -26.40 5.55
CA SER A 29 -2.67 -25.32 6.47
C SER A 29 -3.03 -24.03 5.76
N ASP A 30 -2.32 -23.71 4.66
CA ASP A 30 -2.35 -22.36 4.09
C ASP A 30 -3.47 -22.21 3.06
N VAL A 31 -3.90 -23.32 2.45
CA VAL A 31 -4.91 -23.33 1.37
C VAL A 31 -6.21 -23.98 1.83
N TYR A 32 -6.18 -25.20 2.38
CA TYR A 32 -7.43 -25.92 2.67
C TYR A 32 -8.18 -25.32 3.85
N VAL A 33 -7.48 -24.93 4.92
CA VAL A 33 -8.15 -24.36 6.11
C VAL A 33 -8.90 -23.07 5.74
N PRO A 34 -8.30 -22.08 5.06
CA PRO A 34 -9.03 -20.88 4.67
C PRO A 34 -10.11 -21.15 3.61
N ALA A 35 -9.88 -22.07 2.68
CA ALA A 35 -10.88 -22.44 1.68
C ALA A 35 -12.13 -23.06 2.33
N LEU A 36 -11.94 -23.95 3.31
CA LEU A 36 -13.04 -24.56 4.05
C LEU A 36 -13.78 -23.52 4.90
N GLN A 37 -13.05 -22.61 5.56
CA GLN A 37 -13.65 -21.50 6.31
C GLN A 37 -14.49 -20.58 5.42
N ALA A 38 -13.97 -20.22 4.24
CA ALA A 38 -14.69 -19.41 3.26
C ALA A 38 -15.96 -20.11 2.76
N LEU A 39 -15.88 -21.41 2.48
CA LEU A 39 -17.02 -22.22 2.07
C LEU A 39 -18.10 -22.27 3.16
N LEU A 40 -17.71 -22.55 4.41
CA LEU A 40 -18.65 -22.60 5.54
C LEU A 40 -19.34 -21.24 5.73
N LEU A 41 -18.59 -20.14 5.67
CA LEU A 41 -19.17 -18.80 5.81
C LEU A 41 -20.13 -18.48 4.65
N ALA A 42 -19.76 -18.82 3.42
CA ALA A 42 -20.62 -18.62 2.25
C ALA A 42 -21.93 -19.43 2.36
N VAL A 43 -21.87 -20.67 2.85
CA VAL A 43 -23.05 -21.50 3.09
C VAL A 43 -23.95 -20.87 4.15
N VAL A 44 -23.40 -20.39 5.27
CA VAL A 44 -24.20 -19.75 6.33
C VAL A 44 -24.93 -18.51 5.79
N TRP A 45 -24.24 -17.65 5.04
CA TRP A 45 -24.87 -16.47 4.42
C TRP A 45 -25.89 -16.85 3.34
N GLY A 46 -25.61 -17.89 2.56
CA GLY A 46 -26.55 -18.43 1.59
C GLY A 46 -27.84 -18.91 2.26
N LEU A 47 -27.74 -19.67 3.35
CA LEU A 47 -28.90 -20.17 4.10
C LEU A 47 -29.72 -19.01 4.68
N ALA A 48 -29.07 -17.99 5.24
CA ALA A 48 -29.76 -16.79 5.71
C ALA A 48 -30.51 -16.08 4.56
N ALA A 49 -29.91 -15.99 3.38
CA ALA A 49 -30.55 -15.39 2.20
C ALA A 49 -31.74 -16.22 1.69
N VAL A 50 -31.69 -17.55 1.77
CA VAL A 50 -32.82 -18.43 1.44
C VAL A 50 -34.03 -18.15 2.33
N VAL A 51 -33.81 -17.99 3.64
CA VAL A 51 -34.92 -17.68 4.58
C VAL A 51 -35.61 -16.39 4.18
N VAL A 52 -34.84 -15.35 3.86
CA VAL A 52 -35.38 -14.06 3.40
C VAL A 52 -36.11 -14.22 2.06
N ALA A 53 -35.50 -14.91 1.10
CA ALA A 53 -36.10 -15.14 -0.22
C ALA A 53 -37.39 -15.97 -0.15
N ALA A 54 -37.46 -16.95 0.76
CA ALA A 54 -38.66 -17.74 0.97
C ALA A 54 -39.83 -16.89 1.48
N VAL A 55 -39.58 -15.96 2.40
CA VAL A 55 -40.60 -14.99 2.87
C VAL A 55 -41.10 -14.13 1.70
N VAL A 56 -40.19 -13.64 0.85
CA VAL A 56 -40.57 -12.86 -0.34
C VAL A 56 -41.40 -13.70 -1.31
N VAL A 57 -41.00 -14.95 -1.57
CA VAL A 57 -41.73 -15.87 -2.45
C VAL A 57 -43.16 -16.09 -1.95
N ILE A 58 -43.34 -16.30 -0.65
CA ILE A 58 -44.66 -16.50 -0.03
C ILE A 58 -45.53 -15.25 -0.18
N ILE A 59 -44.98 -14.06 0.04
CA ILE A 59 -45.74 -12.80 -0.01
C ILE A 59 -46.06 -12.40 -1.45
N SER A 60 -45.11 -12.58 -2.38
CA SER A 60 -45.21 -12.09 -3.75
C SER A 60 -45.78 -13.09 -4.74
N GLY A 61 -45.98 -14.35 -4.35
CA GLY A 61 -46.46 -15.42 -5.24
C GLY A 61 -45.44 -15.81 -6.32
N LEU A 62 -44.15 -15.57 -6.08
CA LEU A 62 -43.08 -15.96 -7.00
C LEU A 62 -42.95 -17.49 -7.07
N ALA A 63 -42.26 -17.99 -8.09
CA ALA A 63 -41.97 -19.41 -8.20
C ALA A 63 -41.01 -19.87 -7.09
N TRP A 64 -41.22 -21.08 -6.56
CA TRP A 64 -40.45 -21.64 -5.45
C TRP A 64 -38.94 -21.77 -5.75
N TRP A 65 -38.56 -21.95 -7.03
CA TRP A 65 -37.16 -22.06 -7.44
C TRP A 65 -36.38 -20.76 -7.21
N PHE A 66 -37.06 -19.62 -7.06
CA PHE A 66 -36.44 -18.33 -6.80
C PHE A 66 -35.56 -18.35 -5.54
N ALA A 67 -36.00 -19.02 -4.47
CA ALA A 67 -35.21 -19.13 -3.24
C ALA A 67 -33.90 -19.90 -3.46
N ALA A 68 -33.92 -20.96 -4.26
CA ALA A 68 -32.73 -21.72 -4.63
C ALA A 68 -31.78 -20.92 -5.53
N ALA A 69 -32.32 -20.12 -6.46
CA ALA A 69 -31.51 -19.22 -7.28
C ALA A 69 -30.79 -18.16 -6.43
N VAL A 70 -31.49 -17.56 -5.45
CA VAL A 70 -30.89 -16.59 -4.52
C VAL A 70 -29.77 -17.23 -3.70
N PHE A 71 -29.93 -18.47 -3.22
CA PHE A 71 -28.87 -19.20 -2.52
C PHE A 71 -27.58 -19.26 -3.34
N VAL A 72 -27.67 -19.75 -4.57
CA VAL A 72 -26.52 -19.95 -5.45
C VAL A 72 -25.82 -18.64 -5.73
N VAL A 73 -26.59 -17.59 -6.03
CA VAL A 73 -26.04 -16.24 -6.29
C VAL A 73 -25.30 -15.72 -5.06
N VAL A 74 -25.88 -15.81 -3.86
CA VAL A 74 -25.24 -15.31 -2.64
C VAL A 74 -23.97 -16.08 -2.31
N VAL A 75 -23.98 -17.42 -2.43
CA VAL A 75 -22.78 -18.23 -2.20
C VAL A 75 -21.66 -17.82 -3.16
N VAL A 76 -21.95 -17.66 -4.46
CA VAL A 76 -20.95 -17.26 -5.46
C VAL A 76 -20.39 -15.87 -5.17
N VAL A 77 -21.25 -14.90 -4.85
CA VAL A 77 -20.82 -13.53 -4.53
C VAL A 77 -19.96 -13.49 -3.27
N VAL A 78 -20.35 -14.19 -2.21
CA VAL A 78 -19.57 -14.23 -0.95
C VAL A 78 -18.21 -14.90 -1.18
N LEU A 79 -18.15 -16.00 -1.92
CA LEU A 79 -16.87 -16.65 -2.25
C LEU A 79 -15.96 -15.75 -3.09
N ALA A 80 -16.51 -15.08 -4.12
CA ALA A 80 -15.75 -14.15 -4.96
C ALA A 80 -15.23 -12.94 -4.15
N TRP A 81 -16.05 -12.41 -3.26
CA TRP A 81 -15.65 -11.33 -2.36
C TRP A 81 -14.57 -11.79 -1.37
N GLN A 82 -14.73 -12.97 -0.75
CA GLN A 82 -13.72 -13.53 0.16
C GLN A 82 -12.38 -13.78 -0.54
N ALA A 83 -12.39 -14.28 -1.78
CA ALA A 83 -11.18 -14.48 -2.55
C ALA A 83 -10.45 -13.16 -2.82
N THR A 84 -11.17 -12.09 -3.17
CA THR A 84 -10.56 -10.78 -3.48
C THR A 84 -10.17 -10.00 -2.22
N ALA A 85 -11.08 -9.88 -1.25
CA ALA A 85 -10.82 -9.20 0.02
C ALA A 85 -9.76 -9.93 0.86
N GLY A 86 -9.76 -11.27 0.84
CA GLY A 86 -8.77 -12.09 1.54
C GLY A 86 -7.36 -11.86 1.02
N VAL A 87 -7.19 -11.66 -0.29
CA VAL A 87 -5.88 -11.31 -0.88
C VAL A 87 -5.42 -9.93 -0.41
N GLN A 88 -6.33 -8.94 -0.37
CA GLN A 88 -5.97 -7.58 0.06
C GLN A 88 -5.60 -7.52 1.54
N LEU A 89 -6.39 -8.14 2.42
CA LEU A 89 -6.12 -8.14 3.86
C LEU A 89 -4.81 -8.86 4.21
N ARG A 90 -4.52 -9.98 3.53
CA ARG A 90 -3.28 -10.73 3.76
C ARG A 90 -2.06 -9.94 3.35
N ARG A 91 -2.14 -9.17 2.26
CA ARG A 91 -1.05 -8.27 1.84
C ARG A 91 -0.76 -7.20 2.88
N GLU A 92 -1.79 -6.57 3.44
CA GLU A 92 -1.58 -5.56 4.47
C GLU A 92 -0.94 -6.15 5.75
N LEU A 93 -1.33 -7.37 6.13
CA LEU A 93 -0.73 -8.07 7.27
C LEU A 93 0.73 -8.45 7.01
N LEU A 94 1.03 -8.97 5.82
CA LEU A 94 2.40 -9.23 5.37
C LEU A 94 3.26 -7.96 5.46
N TRP A 95 2.79 -6.85 4.88
CA TRP A 95 3.52 -5.58 4.92
C TRP A 95 3.73 -5.05 6.34
N ARG A 96 2.74 -5.21 7.24
CA ARG A 96 2.92 -4.83 8.64
C ARG A 96 3.97 -5.71 9.33
N GLN A 97 4.00 -7.00 9.02
CA GLN A 97 4.97 -7.93 9.57
C GLN A 97 6.38 -7.63 9.07
N GLU A 98 6.54 -7.38 7.76
CA GLU A 98 7.81 -6.94 7.16
C GLU A 98 8.34 -5.66 7.81
N VAL A 99 7.47 -4.67 8.01
CA VAL A 99 7.85 -3.41 8.67
C VAL A 99 8.28 -3.62 10.12
N LEU A 100 7.67 -4.58 10.83
CA LEU A 100 8.02 -4.91 12.21
C LEU A 100 9.35 -5.69 12.30
N GLU A 101 9.58 -6.60 11.37
CA GLU A 101 10.76 -7.49 11.36
C GLU A 101 11.96 -6.86 10.63
N GLY A 102 11.73 -5.86 9.77
CA GLY A 102 12.75 -5.25 8.93
C GLY A 102 13.30 -6.18 7.85
N VAL A 103 12.54 -7.22 7.50
CA VAL A 103 12.90 -8.26 6.54
C VAL A 103 11.83 -8.30 5.46
N ASP A 104 12.26 -8.46 4.21
CA ASP A 104 11.41 -8.72 3.05
C ASP A 104 10.96 -10.19 3.09
N LEU A 105 9.67 -10.41 3.38
CA LEU A 105 9.10 -11.75 3.59
C LEU A 105 8.53 -12.34 2.30
N ASP A 106 8.10 -11.51 1.35
CA ASP A 106 7.52 -11.97 0.08
C ASP A 106 8.54 -12.00 -1.08
N GLY A 107 9.74 -11.48 -0.87
CA GLY A 107 10.87 -11.52 -1.78
C GLY A 107 10.78 -10.51 -2.93
N ASP A 108 9.96 -9.46 -2.78
CA ASP A 108 9.78 -8.43 -3.79
C ASP A 108 10.88 -7.36 -3.79
N GLY A 109 11.81 -7.42 -2.83
CA GLY A 109 12.93 -6.51 -2.66
C GLY A 109 12.57 -5.24 -1.90
N VAL A 110 11.37 -5.17 -1.31
CA VAL A 110 10.83 -4.03 -0.56
C VAL A 110 10.36 -4.53 0.81
N VAL A 111 10.45 -3.66 1.83
CA VAL A 111 9.92 -3.96 3.16
C VAL A 111 8.67 -3.10 3.35
N GLY A 112 7.49 -3.72 3.37
CA GLY A 112 6.21 -3.05 3.58
C GLY A 112 5.42 -2.73 2.30
N SER A 113 4.45 -1.81 2.39
CA SER A 113 3.51 -1.53 1.29
C SER A 113 4.21 -0.88 0.09
N PRO A 114 3.97 -1.38 -1.15
CA PRO A 114 4.46 -0.74 -2.37
C PRO A 114 3.66 0.54 -2.62
N ALA A 115 4.15 1.64 -2.08
CA ALA A 115 3.64 2.96 -2.42
C ALA A 115 4.05 3.34 -3.86
N LEU A 116 3.19 4.13 -4.50
CA LEU A 116 3.15 4.40 -5.94
C LEU A 116 4.53 4.50 -6.61
N GLN A 117 4.79 3.59 -7.54
CA GLN A 117 6.08 3.44 -8.19
C GLN A 117 6.10 4.13 -9.55
N VAL A 118 6.79 5.27 -9.64
CA VAL A 118 7.09 5.88 -10.94
C VAL A 118 8.42 5.31 -11.45
N GLU A 119 8.35 4.51 -12.51
CA GLU A 119 9.50 3.92 -13.16
C GLU A 119 10.26 5.01 -13.95
N VAL A 120 11.55 5.22 -13.65
CA VAL A 120 12.40 6.15 -14.42
C VAL A 120 13.50 5.33 -15.06
N LYS A 121 13.44 5.19 -16.39
CA LYS A 121 14.40 4.40 -17.16
C LYS A 121 15.59 5.28 -17.52
N GLU A 122 16.69 5.14 -16.78
CA GLU A 122 17.98 5.77 -17.09
C GLU A 122 18.93 4.69 -17.61
N GLY A 123 18.89 4.45 -18.94
CA GLY A 123 19.62 3.33 -19.57
C GLY A 123 18.98 1.96 -19.31
N ASN A 124 19.77 0.96 -18.92
CA ASN A 124 19.33 -0.42 -18.62
C ASN A 124 19.07 -0.68 -17.13
N ARG A 125 19.03 0.37 -16.30
CA ARG A 125 18.73 0.27 -14.87
C ARG A 125 17.41 0.98 -14.58
N VAL A 126 16.50 0.23 -14.00
CA VAL A 126 15.21 0.72 -13.52
C VAL A 126 15.38 1.11 -12.05
N ARG A 127 15.05 2.36 -11.70
CA ARG A 127 14.92 2.80 -10.31
C ARG A 127 13.48 3.22 -10.06
N PHE A 128 12.88 2.63 -9.02
CA PHE A 128 11.54 2.93 -8.56
C PHE A 128 11.60 4.08 -7.55
N VAL A 129 10.70 5.05 -7.68
CA VAL A 129 10.65 6.23 -6.81
C VAL A 129 9.26 6.37 -6.20
N ASP A 130 9.17 6.12 -4.89
CA ASP A 130 8.01 6.46 -4.06
C ASP A 130 8.28 7.77 -3.29
N PHE A 131 7.30 8.66 -3.31
CA PHE A 131 7.33 9.97 -2.65
C PHE A 131 6.49 10.03 -1.36
N GLY A 132 5.72 9.00 -1.03
CA GLY A 132 4.83 8.97 0.14
C GLY A 132 3.69 9.99 0.09
N VAL A 133 3.27 10.40 -1.11
CA VAL A 133 2.14 11.32 -1.35
C VAL A 133 1.25 10.78 -2.47
N ASP A 134 -0.01 11.16 -2.44
CA ASP A 134 -1.03 10.79 -3.43
C ASP A 134 -0.59 11.09 -4.88
N GLU A 135 -0.86 10.14 -5.79
CA GLU A 135 -0.43 10.20 -7.19
C GLU A 135 -0.95 11.44 -7.91
N GLU A 136 -2.25 11.75 -7.77
CA GLU A 136 -2.89 12.85 -8.49
C GLU A 136 -2.33 14.19 -8.02
N ARG A 137 -2.02 14.33 -6.72
CA ARG A 137 -1.34 15.52 -6.19
C ARG A 137 0.06 15.70 -6.78
N VAL A 138 0.83 14.62 -6.91
CA VAL A 138 2.16 14.66 -7.54
C VAL A 138 2.05 14.93 -9.04
N ALA A 139 1.03 14.40 -9.73
CA ALA A 139 0.75 14.70 -11.13
C ALA A 139 0.33 16.16 -11.34
N GLN A 140 -0.43 16.76 -10.43
CA GLN A 140 -0.76 18.18 -10.44
C GLN A 140 0.49 19.05 -10.24
N LEU A 141 1.37 18.67 -9.30
CA LEU A 141 2.67 19.32 -9.11
C LEU A 141 3.50 19.25 -10.40
N ALA A 142 3.61 18.06 -10.98
CA ALA A 142 4.40 17.82 -12.17
C ALA A 142 3.93 18.69 -13.35
N ARG A 143 2.61 18.72 -13.61
CA ARG A 143 2.01 19.56 -14.65
C ARG A 143 2.31 21.04 -14.43
N GLY A 144 2.12 21.56 -13.22
CA GLY A 144 2.35 22.99 -12.97
C GLY A 144 3.82 23.39 -13.07
N VAL A 145 4.74 22.54 -12.59
CA VAL A 145 6.19 22.82 -12.69
C VAL A 145 6.65 22.75 -14.14
N LEU A 146 6.17 21.79 -14.93
CA LEU A 146 6.43 21.72 -16.37
C LEU A 146 5.83 22.90 -17.15
N ALA A 147 4.72 23.46 -16.68
CA ALA A 147 4.12 24.68 -17.20
C ALA A 147 4.85 25.98 -16.75
N GLY A 148 5.93 25.87 -15.96
CA GLY A 148 6.76 27.00 -15.54
C GLY A 148 6.44 27.56 -14.15
N ARG A 149 5.54 26.95 -13.37
CA ARG A 149 5.33 27.35 -11.97
C ARG A 149 6.58 26.97 -11.13
N PRO A 150 7.04 27.85 -10.23
CA PRO A 150 8.26 27.60 -9.45
C PRO A 150 8.07 26.46 -8.44
N LEU A 151 9.15 25.71 -8.15
CA LEU A 151 9.15 24.66 -7.11
C LEU A 151 9.40 25.27 -5.71
N SER A 152 8.55 26.22 -5.31
CA SER A 152 8.66 26.96 -4.05
C SER A 152 7.56 26.58 -3.05
N GLU A 153 7.83 26.76 -1.75
CA GLU A 153 6.86 26.44 -0.69
C GLU A 153 5.59 27.29 -0.82
N ALA A 154 5.73 28.57 -1.17
CA ALA A 154 4.60 29.49 -1.31
C ALA A 154 3.62 29.10 -2.44
N GLU A 155 4.11 28.42 -3.48
CA GLU A 155 3.30 28.06 -4.65
C GLU A 155 2.51 26.76 -4.44
N TRP A 156 3.08 25.82 -3.69
CA TRP A 156 2.60 24.44 -3.59
C TRP A 156 2.10 24.07 -2.19
N SER A 157 2.29 24.94 -1.20
CA SER A 157 1.80 24.72 0.15
C SER A 157 1.03 25.92 0.70
N GLY A 158 0.10 25.67 1.62
CA GLY A 158 -0.74 26.70 2.24
C GLY A 158 -2.23 26.39 2.15
N ARG A 159 -3.06 27.41 2.42
CA ARG A 159 -4.52 27.27 2.41
C ARG A 159 -5.03 27.11 0.98
N GLY A 160 -5.61 25.96 0.66
CA GLY A 160 -6.13 25.63 -0.67
C GLY A 160 -5.09 25.06 -1.66
N ALA A 161 -3.86 24.84 -1.19
CA ALA A 161 -2.81 24.20 -1.98
C ALA A 161 -2.87 22.65 -1.86
N PRO A 162 -2.31 21.90 -2.83
CA PRO A 162 -2.37 20.44 -2.82
C PRO A 162 -1.55 19.78 -1.70
N PHE A 163 -0.55 20.47 -1.15
CA PHE A 163 0.32 19.93 -0.10
C PHE A 163 0.28 20.80 1.16
N SER A 164 0.41 20.18 2.32
CA SER A 164 0.83 20.90 3.53
C SER A 164 2.30 21.31 3.43
N LEU A 165 2.71 22.28 4.23
CA LEU A 165 4.11 22.74 4.28
C LEU A 165 5.09 21.60 4.59
N ARG A 166 4.70 20.69 5.50
CA ARG A 166 5.53 19.56 5.91
C ARG A 166 5.63 18.51 4.80
N GLU A 167 4.52 18.18 4.14
CA GLU A 167 4.52 17.24 3.00
C GLU A 167 5.37 17.78 1.85
N PHE A 168 5.19 19.04 1.47
CA PHE A 168 5.97 19.62 0.37
C PHE A 168 7.47 19.66 0.69
N ARG A 169 7.85 19.99 1.92
CA ARG A 169 9.27 19.95 2.34
C ARG A 169 9.86 18.55 2.27
N ARG A 170 9.11 17.53 2.70
CA ARG A 170 9.54 16.13 2.59
C ARG A 170 9.70 15.73 1.13
N LEU A 171 8.70 15.98 0.30
CA LEU A 171 8.72 15.72 -1.15
C LEU A 171 9.91 16.40 -1.83
N ARG A 172 10.16 17.67 -1.53
CA ARG A 172 11.31 18.41 -2.07
C ARG A 172 12.64 17.82 -1.60
N GLY A 173 12.74 17.39 -0.34
CA GLY A 173 13.91 16.70 0.20
C GLY A 173 14.21 15.41 -0.59
N GLU A 174 13.19 14.58 -0.78
CA GLU A 174 13.28 13.34 -1.57
C GLU A 174 13.70 13.61 -3.02
N LEU A 175 13.15 14.65 -3.66
CA LEU A 175 13.54 15.03 -5.01
C LEU A 175 15.03 15.44 -5.10
N ILE A 176 15.54 16.15 -4.09
CA ILE A 176 16.94 16.58 -4.05
C ILE A 176 17.86 15.39 -3.76
N GLU A 177 17.53 14.59 -2.75
CA GLU A 177 18.30 13.41 -2.35
C GLU A 177 18.45 12.40 -3.48
N ARG A 178 17.42 12.28 -4.32
CA ARG A 178 17.41 11.40 -5.50
C ARG A 178 17.99 12.04 -6.76
N GLY A 179 18.50 13.27 -6.69
CA GLY A 179 19.07 13.99 -7.85
C GLY A 179 18.05 14.40 -8.92
N LEU A 180 16.76 14.40 -8.59
CA LEU A 180 15.67 14.86 -9.46
C LEU A 180 15.48 16.38 -9.40
N ALA A 181 15.93 17.00 -8.31
CA ALA A 181 15.94 18.44 -8.14
C ALA A 181 17.27 18.89 -7.54
N ALA A 182 17.64 20.15 -7.76
CA ALA A 182 18.84 20.74 -7.21
C ALA A 182 18.55 22.17 -6.76
N TRP A 183 19.24 22.61 -5.70
CA TRP A 183 19.23 24.02 -5.32
C TRP A 183 19.78 24.85 -6.48
N VAL A 184 19.12 25.97 -6.79
CA VAL A 184 19.63 26.93 -7.78
C VAL A 184 21.04 27.41 -7.37
N ASN A 185 21.22 27.59 -6.07
CA ASN A 185 22.50 27.90 -5.45
C ASN A 185 22.62 27.18 -4.10
N GLU A 186 23.58 26.26 -3.99
CA GLU A 186 23.84 25.49 -2.76
C GLU A 186 24.21 26.37 -1.56
N ARG A 187 24.74 27.57 -1.81
CA ARG A 187 25.10 28.52 -0.74
C ARG A 187 23.96 29.48 -0.39
N ALA A 188 22.88 29.48 -1.16
CA ALA A 188 21.74 30.38 -0.99
C ALA A 188 20.42 29.65 -1.28
N HIS A 189 20.00 28.79 -0.33
CA HIS A 189 18.76 28.00 -0.44
C HIS A 189 17.48 28.83 -0.60
N SER A 190 17.53 30.14 -0.32
CA SER A 190 16.41 31.07 -0.55
C SER A 190 16.09 31.28 -2.03
N GLN A 191 17.01 30.97 -2.95
CA GLN A 191 16.80 31.07 -4.40
C GLN A 191 15.93 29.93 -4.96
N GLY A 192 15.54 28.98 -4.11
CA GLY A 192 14.66 27.88 -4.47
C GLY A 192 15.38 26.72 -5.16
N VAL A 193 14.56 25.87 -5.76
CA VAL A 193 14.98 24.57 -6.30
C VAL A 193 14.52 24.47 -7.75
N VAL A 194 15.36 23.89 -8.60
CA VAL A 194 15.07 23.62 -10.01
C VAL A 194 15.16 22.13 -10.28
N LEU A 195 14.31 21.64 -11.20
CA LEU A 195 14.40 20.25 -11.64
C LEU A 195 15.65 20.02 -12.46
N THR A 196 16.31 18.89 -12.23
CA THR A 196 17.39 18.39 -13.07
C THR A 196 16.84 17.87 -14.40
N ALA A 197 17.71 17.49 -15.34
CA ALA A 197 17.27 16.86 -16.57
C ALA A 197 16.50 15.54 -16.30
N ALA A 198 17.00 14.74 -15.36
CA ALA A 198 16.35 13.53 -14.89
C ALA A 198 14.97 13.85 -14.28
N GLY A 199 14.90 14.80 -13.33
CA GLY A 199 13.64 15.18 -12.70
C GLY A 199 12.58 15.69 -13.68
N ARG A 200 12.99 16.45 -14.71
CA ARG A 200 12.08 16.84 -15.79
C ARG A 200 11.53 15.65 -16.58
N ALA A 201 12.36 14.63 -16.85
CA ALA A 201 11.89 13.41 -17.52
C ALA A 201 10.89 12.64 -16.65
N VAL A 202 11.15 12.51 -15.35
CA VAL A 202 10.22 11.91 -14.39
C VAL A 202 8.89 12.66 -14.39
N PHE A 203 8.93 13.97 -14.23
CA PHE A 203 7.74 14.80 -14.15
C PHE A 203 6.91 14.72 -15.44
N ARG A 204 7.53 14.59 -16.62
CA ARG A 204 6.80 14.37 -17.88
C ARG A 204 6.08 13.03 -17.91
N ARG A 205 6.67 11.98 -17.35
CA ARG A 205 6.03 10.67 -17.27
C ARG A 205 4.81 10.73 -16.33
N ILE A 206 4.99 11.30 -15.13
CA ILE A 206 3.91 11.45 -14.14
C ILE A 206 2.77 12.31 -14.69
N ALA A 207 3.09 13.43 -15.34
CA ALA A 207 2.08 14.35 -15.88
C ALA A 207 1.22 13.73 -16.98
N ASN A 208 1.69 12.67 -17.65
CA ASN A 208 1.02 11.99 -18.75
C ASN A 208 0.41 10.64 -18.36
N SER A 209 0.63 10.16 -17.13
CA SER A 209 -0.04 8.96 -16.64
C SER A 209 -1.54 9.25 -16.48
N PRO A 210 -2.44 8.46 -17.09
CA PRO A 210 -3.86 8.61 -16.86
C PRO A 210 -4.15 8.32 -15.38
N SER A 211 -4.77 9.27 -14.68
CA SER A 211 -5.34 9.02 -13.36
C SER A 211 -6.33 7.86 -13.51
N GLY A 212 -5.99 6.70 -12.97
CA GLY A 212 -6.85 5.51 -12.96
C GLY A 212 -8.05 5.70 -12.05
#